data_AF-A0A519CQL2-F1
#
_entry.id   AF-A0A519CQL2-F1
#
_cell.length_a   1.000
_cell.length_b   1.000
_cell.length_c   1.000
_cell.angle_alpha   90.00
_cell.angle_beta   90.00
_cell.angle_gamma   90.00
#
_symmetry.space_group_name_H-M   'P 1'
#
loop_
_entity.id
_entity.type
_entity.pdbx_description
1 polymer ?
#
loop_
_entity_poly.entity_id
_entity_poly.type
_entity_poly.pdbx_seq_one_letter_code
_entity_poly.pdbx_strand_id
1 'polypeptide(L)'
;MSESETELVEEVEEVIEKLVDSFNPFHNRLNWLLLALPVAVYAQHSGNMALAFAASMVAIMPLAFLMGKATEEIALRTGEAIGGLLNATFGNAVEMIIAMFALYAASQNPQVVETMVTVTQASLIGSILGNLLLVLGLSMVWGGLKHPSQVFNSQVGHMNGSLLLLAIVAMIIPTAAHYAPGGTLAGVTTISHYTAIILLIVYALSLLFQLKTHAGDFATDTQHHGHETPLMTIRDAWVLLIIATGLVSWMAHTLVGSIESAVDEYHLP
;
A
#
# COMPACT_ATOMS: atom_id res chain seq x y z
N MET A 1 25.09 21.90 -30.09
CA MET A 1 24.70 20.79 -29.23
C MET A 1 25.87 19.83 -29.20
N SER A 2 26.45 19.56 -28.03
CA SER A 2 27.53 18.58 -27.91
C SER A 2 26.98 17.17 -28.12
N GLU A 3 27.81 16.20 -28.50
CA GLU A 3 27.41 14.79 -28.60
C GLU A 3 26.81 14.27 -27.27
N SER A 4 27.31 14.74 -26.11
CA SER A 4 26.75 14.38 -24.80
C SER A 4 25.36 14.94 -24.53
N GLU A 5 25.03 16.14 -25.04
CA GLU A 5 23.68 16.70 -24.93
C GLU A 5 22.68 15.90 -25.76
N THR A 6 23.13 15.34 -26.88
CA THR A 6 22.27 14.56 -27.79
C THR A 6 21.97 13.18 -27.22
N GLU A 7 22.98 12.48 -26.68
CA GLU A 7 22.80 11.20 -25.97
C GLU A 7 21.88 11.32 -24.74
N LEU A 8 22.02 12.41 -23.97
CA LEU A 8 21.15 12.66 -22.82
C LEU A 8 19.68 12.88 -23.23
N VAL A 9 19.44 13.56 -24.36
CA VAL A 9 18.08 13.79 -24.85
C VAL A 9 17.44 12.49 -25.33
N GLU A 10 18.18 11.66 -26.09
CA GLU A 10 17.69 10.34 -26.53
C GLU A 10 17.39 9.41 -25.35
N GLU A 11 18.25 9.39 -24.33
CA GLU A 11 18.02 8.59 -23.13
C GLU A 11 16.78 9.05 -22.35
N VAL A 12 16.54 10.37 -22.26
CA VAL A 12 15.33 10.91 -21.61
C VAL A 12 14.08 10.59 -22.44
N GLU A 13 14.14 10.68 -23.76
CA GLU A 13 13.01 10.38 -24.64
C GLU A 13 12.60 8.91 -24.55
N GLU A 14 13.57 7.99 -24.50
CA GLU A 14 13.33 6.55 -24.31
C GLU A 14 12.67 6.25 -22.96
N VAL A 15 13.14 6.90 -21.88
CA VAL A 15 12.53 6.77 -20.54
C VAL A 15 11.09 7.28 -20.55
N ILE A 16 10.82 8.41 -21.21
CA ILE A 16 9.46 8.97 -21.32
C ILE A 16 8.55 8.02 -22.12
N GLU A 17 9.01 7.46 -23.23
CA GLU A 17 8.21 6.55 -24.05
C GLU A 17 7.79 5.30 -23.26
N LYS A 18 8.73 4.66 -22.57
CA LYS A 18 8.46 3.49 -21.72
C LYS A 18 7.57 3.82 -20.53
N LEU A 19 7.75 5.02 -19.96
CA LEU A 19 6.86 5.50 -18.91
C LEU A 19 5.44 5.66 -19.44
N VAL A 20 5.24 6.37 -20.55
CA VAL A 20 3.92 6.55 -21.17
C VAL A 20 3.28 5.20 -21.49
N ASP A 21 4.06 4.24 -21.97
CA ASP A 21 3.55 2.90 -22.24
C ASP A 21 3.09 2.16 -20.98
N SER A 22 3.75 2.38 -19.84
CA SER A 22 3.32 1.81 -18.54
C SER A 22 1.94 2.32 -18.11
N PHE A 23 1.57 3.55 -18.48
CA PHE A 23 0.24 4.13 -18.19
C PHE A 23 -0.79 3.81 -19.28
N ASN A 24 -0.43 3.05 -20.32
CA ASN A 24 -1.31 2.77 -21.45
C ASN A 24 -2.51 1.86 -21.06
N PRO A 25 -3.77 2.30 -21.28
CA PRO A 25 -4.98 1.53 -20.96
C PRO A 25 -5.21 0.31 -21.85
N PHE A 26 -4.52 0.21 -22.98
CA PHE A 26 -4.63 -0.93 -23.89
C PHE A 26 -3.75 -2.11 -23.45
N HIS A 27 -2.63 -1.86 -22.77
CA HIS A 27 -1.78 -2.91 -22.19
C HIS A 27 -2.35 -3.42 -20.87
N ASN A 28 -2.80 -2.52 -19.99
CA ASN A 28 -3.44 -2.90 -18.74
C ASN A 28 -4.83 -2.28 -18.64
N ARG A 29 -5.85 -3.14 -18.56
CA ARG A 29 -7.25 -2.67 -18.45
C ARG A 29 -7.51 -1.85 -17.19
N LEU A 30 -6.72 -2.02 -16.13
CA LEU A 30 -6.83 -1.22 -14.91
C LEU A 30 -6.50 0.25 -15.16
N ASN A 31 -5.61 0.55 -16.12
CA ASN A 31 -5.19 1.92 -16.44
C ASN A 31 -6.33 2.76 -17.04
N TRP A 32 -7.45 2.17 -17.47
CA TRP A 32 -8.67 2.94 -17.80
C TRP A 32 -9.17 3.78 -16.61
N LEU A 33 -8.93 3.31 -15.39
CA LEU A 33 -9.30 4.05 -14.17
C LEU A 33 -8.47 5.33 -13.96
N LEU A 34 -7.35 5.50 -14.68
CA LEU A 34 -6.56 6.75 -14.63
C LEU A 34 -7.34 7.95 -15.17
N LEU A 35 -8.41 7.74 -15.94
CA LEU A 35 -9.34 8.81 -16.32
C LEU A 35 -10.00 9.46 -15.10
N ALA A 36 -10.03 8.79 -13.94
CA ALA A 36 -10.52 9.37 -12.69
C ALA A 36 -9.58 10.45 -12.14
N LEU A 37 -8.30 10.46 -12.53
CA LEU A 37 -7.32 11.45 -12.07
C LEU A 37 -7.69 12.88 -12.50
N PRO A 38 -7.88 13.19 -13.81
CA PRO A 38 -8.32 14.53 -14.21
C PRO A 38 -9.74 14.86 -13.68
N VAL A 39 -10.60 13.86 -13.49
CA VAL A 39 -11.93 14.06 -12.88
C VAL A 39 -11.78 14.50 -11.42
N ALA A 40 -10.89 13.87 -10.65
CA ALA A 40 -10.65 14.25 -9.25
C ALA A 40 -10.12 15.69 -9.14
N VAL A 41 -9.18 16.07 -10.00
CA VAL A 41 -8.63 17.43 -10.05
C VAL A 41 -9.70 18.46 -10.43
N TYR A 42 -10.50 18.16 -11.46
CA TYR A 42 -11.61 19.03 -11.86
C TYR A 42 -12.66 19.17 -10.76
N ALA A 43 -13.06 18.05 -10.14
CA ALA A 43 -14.03 18.03 -9.06
C ALA A 43 -13.57 18.87 -7.87
N GLN A 44 -12.30 18.71 -7.46
CA GLN A 44 -11.68 19.50 -6.39
C GLN A 44 -11.71 21.00 -6.69
N HIS A 45 -11.37 21.40 -7.92
CA HIS A 45 -11.38 22.82 -8.30
C HIS A 45 -12.80 23.40 -8.43
N SER A 46 -13.76 22.58 -8.88
CA SER A 46 -15.17 22.97 -8.99
C SER A 46 -15.90 23.05 -7.64
N GLY A 47 -15.27 22.60 -6.55
CA GLY A 47 -15.87 22.54 -5.21
C GLY A 47 -16.75 21.30 -4.97
N ASN A 48 -16.86 20.38 -5.93
CA ASN A 48 -17.58 19.12 -5.74
C ASN A 48 -16.68 18.10 -5.00
N MET A 49 -16.64 18.21 -3.68
CA MET A 49 -15.75 17.41 -2.84
C MET A 49 -16.15 15.93 -2.79
N ALA A 50 -17.43 15.59 -2.80
CA ALA A 50 -17.86 14.19 -2.80
C ALA A 50 -17.48 13.45 -4.09
N LEU A 51 -17.51 14.15 -5.25
CA LEU A 51 -16.97 13.61 -6.49
C LEU A 51 -15.43 13.53 -6.46
N ALA A 52 -14.75 14.53 -5.89
CA ALA A 52 -13.30 14.50 -5.73
C ALA A 52 -12.85 13.31 -4.86
N PHE A 53 -13.60 13.02 -3.80
CA PHE A 53 -13.41 11.84 -2.94
C PHE A 53 -13.53 10.55 -3.74
N ALA A 54 -14.65 10.32 -4.42
CA ALA A 54 -14.87 9.09 -5.17
C ALA A 54 -13.87 8.93 -6.33
N ALA A 55 -13.59 10.01 -7.07
CA ALA A 55 -12.67 9.98 -8.19
C ALA A 55 -11.22 9.74 -7.74
N SER A 56 -10.79 10.33 -6.62
CA SER A 56 -9.44 10.10 -6.08
C SER A 56 -9.27 8.66 -5.59
N MET A 57 -10.28 8.05 -4.93
CA MET A 57 -10.26 6.63 -4.60
C MET A 57 -10.06 5.75 -5.83
N VAL A 58 -10.80 6.04 -6.91
CA VAL A 58 -10.71 5.29 -8.17
C VAL A 58 -9.36 5.47 -8.85
N ALA A 59 -8.81 6.68 -8.85
CA ALA A 59 -7.51 6.98 -9.42
C ALA A 59 -6.35 6.30 -8.67
N ILE A 60 -6.46 6.12 -7.35
CA ILE A 60 -5.43 5.45 -6.54
C ILE A 60 -5.27 3.98 -6.94
N MET A 61 -6.33 3.27 -7.35
CA MET A 61 -6.28 1.84 -7.70
C MET A 61 -5.23 1.51 -8.79
N PRO A 62 -5.26 2.10 -10.00
CA PRO A 62 -4.23 1.84 -11.01
C PRO A 62 -2.86 2.38 -10.61
N LEU A 63 -2.79 3.50 -9.87
CA LEU A 63 -1.51 4.06 -9.42
C LEU A 63 -0.81 3.15 -8.40
N ALA A 64 -1.56 2.56 -7.48
CA ALA A 64 -1.07 1.56 -6.53
C ALA A 64 -0.52 0.33 -7.27
N PHE A 65 -1.23 -0.13 -8.30
CA PHE A 65 -0.76 -1.22 -9.16
C PHE A 65 0.56 -0.89 -9.85
N LEU A 66 0.69 0.29 -10.46
CA LEU A 66 1.92 0.73 -11.13
C LEU A 66 3.09 0.87 -10.15
N MET A 67 2.82 1.41 -8.95
CA MET A 67 3.80 1.53 -7.88
C MET A 67 4.27 0.13 -7.40
N GLY A 68 3.36 -0.82 -7.26
CA GLY A 68 3.67 -2.21 -6.93
C GLY A 68 4.52 -2.89 -8.02
N LYS A 69 4.15 -2.71 -9.30
CA LYS A 69 4.93 -3.24 -10.43
C LYS A 69 6.35 -2.66 -10.49
N ALA A 70 6.48 -1.35 -10.28
CA ALA A 70 7.79 -0.71 -10.20
C ALA A 70 8.64 -1.28 -9.04
N THR A 71 8.01 -1.50 -7.89
CA THR A 71 8.68 -2.08 -6.71
C THR A 71 9.16 -3.51 -6.98
N GLU A 72 8.33 -4.33 -7.62
CA GLU A 72 8.65 -5.70 -8.03
C GLU A 72 9.85 -5.72 -9.01
N GLU A 73 9.84 -4.86 -10.02
CA GLU A 73 10.93 -4.75 -11.00
C GLU A 73 12.27 -4.32 -10.39
N ILE A 74 12.24 -3.42 -9.39
CA ILE A 74 13.43 -3.06 -8.62
C ILE A 74 13.85 -4.25 -7.72
N ALA A 75 12.88 -4.93 -7.09
CA ALA A 75 13.16 -6.07 -6.22
C ALA A 75 13.85 -7.23 -6.97
N LEU A 76 13.44 -7.53 -8.21
CA LEU A 76 14.05 -8.56 -9.08
C LEU A 76 15.53 -8.31 -9.40
N ARG A 77 15.96 -7.04 -9.35
CA ARG A 77 17.33 -6.62 -9.67
C ARG A 77 18.16 -6.28 -8.43
N THR A 78 17.54 -6.30 -7.25
CA THR A 78 18.21 -6.09 -5.97
C THR A 78 18.41 -7.42 -5.27
N GLY A 79 19.38 -7.50 -4.35
CA GLY A 79 19.57 -8.73 -3.56
C GLY A 79 18.31 -9.04 -2.73
N GLU A 80 18.07 -10.31 -2.44
CA GLU A 80 16.87 -10.81 -1.74
C GLU A 80 16.49 -9.99 -0.50
N ALA A 81 17.49 -9.60 0.31
CA ALA A 81 17.28 -8.77 1.49
C ALA A 81 16.77 -7.35 1.17
N ILE A 82 17.32 -6.72 0.13
CA ILE A 82 16.95 -5.35 -0.28
C ILE A 82 15.60 -5.38 -1.00
N GLY A 83 15.40 -6.35 -1.91
CA GLY A 83 14.13 -6.54 -2.61
C GLY A 83 12.97 -6.81 -1.65
N GLY A 84 13.20 -7.65 -0.63
CA GLY A 84 12.22 -7.89 0.42
C GLY A 84 11.89 -6.65 1.25
N LEU A 85 12.88 -5.81 1.58
CA LEU A 85 12.66 -4.55 2.29
C LEU A 85 11.91 -3.52 1.44
N LEU A 86 12.23 -3.42 0.15
CA LEU A 86 11.53 -2.56 -0.81
C LEU A 86 10.07 -2.98 -0.95
N ASN A 87 9.80 -4.28 -1.13
CA ASN A 87 8.44 -4.79 -1.20
C ASN A 87 7.66 -4.56 0.10
N ALA A 88 8.30 -4.77 1.26
CA ALA A 88 7.69 -4.50 2.55
C ALA A 88 7.28 -3.03 2.71
N THR A 89 8.10 -2.10 2.21
CA THR A 89 7.89 -0.65 2.34
C THR A 89 6.94 -0.11 1.29
N PHE A 90 7.27 -0.28 0.01
CA PHE A 90 6.52 0.28 -1.11
C PHE A 90 5.29 -0.56 -1.47
N GLY A 91 5.27 -1.86 -1.18
CA GLY A 91 4.09 -2.70 -1.34
C GLY A 91 2.92 -2.30 -0.43
N ASN A 92 3.18 -1.60 0.68
CA ASN A 92 2.16 -1.04 1.58
C ASN A 92 2.22 0.51 1.63
N ALA A 93 2.88 1.15 0.66
CA ALA A 93 3.10 2.60 0.72
C ALA A 93 1.80 3.37 0.52
N VAL A 94 0.83 2.87 -0.26
CA VAL A 94 -0.44 3.56 -0.47
C VAL A 94 -1.19 3.74 0.86
N GLU A 95 -1.28 2.66 1.64
CA GLU A 95 -1.89 2.66 2.97
C GLU A 95 -1.17 3.63 3.91
N MET A 96 0.16 3.58 3.93
CA MET A 96 0.98 4.47 4.77
C MET A 96 0.83 5.94 4.37
N ILE A 97 0.77 6.25 3.07
CA ILE A 97 0.59 7.61 2.54
C ILE A 97 -0.78 8.15 2.93
N ILE A 98 -1.85 7.37 2.74
CA ILE A 98 -3.22 7.79 3.10
C ILE A 98 -3.33 8.01 4.61
N ALA A 99 -2.82 7.08 5.43
CA ALA A 99 -2.81 7.22 6.89
C ALA A 99 -2.00 8.44 7.34
N MET A 100 -0.85 8.70 6.71
CA MET A 100 -0.03 9.87 7.01
C MET A 100 -0.76 11.18 6.70
N PHE A 101 -1.43 11.27 5.55
CA PHE A 101 -2.22 12.46 5.22
C PHE A 101 -3.41 12.65 6.16
N ALA A 102 -4.11 11.57 6.53
CA ALA A 102 -5.22 11.63 7.49
C ALA A 102 -4.74 12.13 8.86
N LEU A 103 -3.66 11.56 9.40
CA LEU A 103 -3.08 11.99 10.67
C LEU A 103 -2.48 13.41 10.60
N TYR A 104 -1.91 13.78 9.45
CA TYR A 104 -1.46 15.14 9.21
C TYR A 104 -2.62 16.12 9.24
N ALA A 105 -3.73 15.83 8.55
CA ALA A 105 -4.94 16.66 8.59
C ALA A 105 -5.50 16.77 10.02
N ALA A 106 -5.53 15.67 10.77
CA ALA A 106 -5.90 15.66 12.20
C ALA A 106 -5.00 16.59 13.03
N SER A 107 -3.68 16.58 12.80
CA SER A 107 -2.72 17.42 13.53
C SER A 107 -2.92 18.92 13.29
N GLN A 108 -3.41 19.30 12.10
CA GLN A 108 -3.62 20.69 11.73
C GLN A 108 -4.98 21.23 12.20
N ASN A 109 -6.01 20.38 12.20
CA ASN A 109 -7.39 20.79 12.45
C ASN A 109 -8.02 19.98 13.60
N PRO A 110 -8.20 20.58 14.79
CA PRO A 110 -8.80 19.89 15.94
C PRO A 110 -10.21 19.34 15.70
N GLN A 111 -10.95 19.93 14.75
CA GLN A 111 -12.32 19.54 14.42
C GLN A 111 -12.40 18.18 13.72
N VAL A 112 -11.36 17.81 12.98
CA VAL A 112 -11.35 16.61 12.13
C VAL A 112 -10.60 15.44 12.80
N VAL A 113 -10.05 15.65 14.00
CA VAL A 113 -9.20 14.68 14.70
C VAL A 113 -9.91 13.35 14.90
N GLU A 114 -11.14 13.39 15.44
CA GLU A 114 -11.92 12.18 15.72
C GLU A 114 -12.22 11.42 14.43
N THR A 115 -12.67 12.13 13.39
CA THR A 115 -12.96 11.56 12.06
C THR A 115 -11.72 10.91 11.45
N MET A 116 -10.60 11.63 11.37
CA MET A 116 -9.39 11.14 10.70
C MET A 116 -8.72 10.00 11.46
N VAL A 117 -8.72 10.04 12.80
CA VAL A 117 -8.22 8.93 13.62
C VAL A 117 -9.10 7.70 13.44
N THR A 118 -10.43 7.87 13.42
CA THR A 118 -11.39 6.77 13.21
C THR A 118 -11.23 6.16 11.82
N VAL A 119 -11.14 6.98 10.78
CA VAL A 119 -10.90 6.53 9.40
C VAL A 119 -9.57 5.79 9.29
N THR A 120 -8.51 6.28 9.95
CA THR A 120 -7.20 5.62 9.95
C THR A 120 -7.24 4.26 10.66
N GLN A 121 -7.92 4.17 11.81
CA GLN A 121 -8.10 2.90 12.53
C GLN A 121 -8.92 1.90 11.71
N ALA A 122 -10.03 2.37 11.14
CA ALA A 122 -10.92 1.56 10.30
C ALA A 122 -10.20 1.07 9.03
N SER A 123 -9.37 1.91 8.39
CA SER A 123 -8.62 1.52 7.18
C SER A 123 -7.53 0.49 7.49
N LEU A 124 -6.83 0.60 8.62
CA LEU A 124 -5.84 -0.40 9.04
C LEU A 124 -6.50 -1.76 9.30
N ILE A 125 -7.63 -1.79 10.03
CA ILE A 125 -8.39 -3.03 10.26
C ILE A 125 -8.93 -3.57 8.92
N GLY A 126 -9.46 -2.69 8.08
CA GLY A 126 -9.98 -3.00 6.75
C GLY A 126 -8.92 -3.61 5.84
N SER A 127 -7.68 -3.12 5.87
CA SER A 127 -6.55 -3.67 5.11
C SER A 127 -6.22 -5.10 5.55
N ILE A 128 -6.19 -5.36 6.86
CA ILE A 128 -5.97 -6.71 7.41
C ILE A 128 -7.09 -7.65 6.96
N LEU A 129 -8.36 -7.27 7.16
CA LEU A 129 -9.50 -8.10 6.75
C LEU A 129 -9.56 -8.28 5.23
N GLY A 130 -9.23 -7.23 4.47
CA GLY A 130 -9.14 -7.25 3.01
C GLY A 130 -8.14 -8.28 2.53
N ASN A 131 -6.94 -8.31 3.08
CA ASN A 131 -5.93 -9.28 2.69
C ASN A 131 -6.26 -10.72 3.12
N LEU A 132 -6.76 -10.89 4.35
CA LEU A 132 -7.01 -12.22 4.92
C LEU A 132 -8.27 -12.90 4.41
N LEU A 133 -9.33 -12.14 4.13
CA LEU A 133 -10.63 -12.69 3.75
C LEU A 133 -10.92 -12.44 2.27
N LEU A 134 -10.85 -11.18 1.84
CA LEU A 134 -11.25 -10.80 0.48
C LEU A 134 -10.23 -11.29 -0.56
N VAL A 135 -8.97 -10.86 -0.46
CA VAL A 135 -7.92 -11.22 -1.42
C VAL A 135 -7.64 -12.72 -1.37
N LEU A 136 -7.44 -13.28 -0.18
CA LEU A 136 -7.24 -14.72 -0.02
C LEU A 136 -8.43 -15.53 -0.56
N GLY A 137 -9.65 -15.14 -0.21
CA GLY A 137 -10.88 -15.83 -0.64
C GLY A 137 -11.06 -15.78 -2.16
N LEU A 138 -10.86 -14.61 -2.78
CA LEU A 138 -10.91 -14.47 -4.24
C LEU A 138 -9.81 -15.28 -4.92
N SER A 139 -8.61 -15.32 -4.36
CA SER A 139 -7.48 -16.10 -4.88
C SER A 139 -7.75 -17.61 -4.84
N MET A 140 -8.31 -18.09 -3.73
CA MET A 140 -8.73 -19.49 -3.56
C MET A 140 -9.86 -19.85 -4.52
N VAL A 141 -10.89 -19.00 -4.66
CA VAL A 141 -11.99 -19.23 -5.61
C VAL A 141 -11.44 -19.27 -7.03
N TRP A 142 -10.67 -18.26 -7.44
CA TRP A 142 -10.15 -18.16 -8.81
C TRP A 142 -9.22 -19.32 -9.18
N GLY A 143 -8.27 -19.67 -8.30
CA GLY A 143 -7.40 -20.83 -8.53
C GLY A 143 -8.14 -22.16 -8.43
N GLY A 144 -9.14 -22.25 -7.54
CA GLY A 144 -10.02 -23.41 -7.35
C GLY A 144 -10.91 -23.74 -8.54
N LEU A 145 -11.21 -22.75 -9.42
CA LEU A 145 -11.96 -22.99 -10.65
C LEU A 145 -11.25 -23.96 -11.60
N LYS A 146 -9.91 -23.98 -11.58
CA LYS A 146 -9.08 -24.84 -12.44
C LYS A 146 -8.38 -25.96 -11.68
N HIS A 147 -8.03 -25.72 -10.42
CA HIS A 147 -7.23 -26.64 -9.60
C HIS A 147 -8.06 -27.13 -8.40
N PRO A 148 -8.39 -28.43 -8.31
CA PRO A 148 -9.24 -28.96 -7.23
C PRO A 148 -8.56 -28.92 -5.86
N SER A 149 -7.24 -28.87 -5.83
CA SER A 149 -6.44 -28.66 -4.62
C SER A 149 -5.29 -27.69 -4.92
N GLN A 150 -4.99 -26.83 -3.95
CA GLN A 150 -3.87 -25.90 -3.99
C GLN A 150 -2.95 -26.23 -2.81
N VAL A 151 -1.65 -26.41 -3.07
CA VAL A 151 -0.66 -26.74 -2.05
C VAL A 151 0.16 -25.49 -1.78
N PHE A 152 0.29 -25.14 -0.50
CA PHE A 152 1.07 -24.00 -0.02
C PHE A 152 2.20 -24.47 0.89
N ASN A 153 3.26 -23.66 1.00
CA ASN A 153 4.35 -23.93 1.92
C ASN A 153 3.85 -23.83 3.37
N SER A 154 3.81 -24.97 4.07
CA SER A 154 3.27 -25.06 5.42
C SER A 154 4.14 -24.35 6.46
N GLN A 155 5.45 -24.27 6.27
CA GLN A 155 6.38 -23.64 7.19
C GLN A 155 6.24 -22.11 7.17
N VAL A 156 6.23 -21.52 5.97
CA VAL A 156 6.00 -20.08 5.77
C VAL A 156 4.60 -19.69 6.24
N GLY A 157 3.59 -20.51 5.90
CA GLY A 157 2.22 -20.31 6.37
C GLY A 157 2.09 -20.33 7.90
N HIS A 158 2.77 -21.24 8.60
CA HIS A 158 2.75 -21.31 10.06
C HIS A 158 3.39 -20.09 10.72
N MET A 159 4.55 -19.66 10.22
CA MET A 159 5.23 -18.48 10.74
C MET A 159 4.37 -17.22 10.55
N ASN A 160 3.90 -16.97 9.32
CA ASN A 160 3.08 -15.79 9.02
C ASN A 160 1.75 -15.81 9.80
N GLY A 161 1.12 -16.98 9.94
CA GLY A 161 -0.08 -17.14 10.77
C GLY A 161 0.18 -16.84 12.26
N SER A 162 1.33 -17.25 12.78
CA SER A 162 1.71 -17.00 14.18
C SER A 162 2.01 -15.52 14.43
N LEU A 163 2.74 -14.86 13.52
CA LEU A 163 3.01 -13.43 13.59
C LEU A 163 1.72 -12.59 13.47
N LEU A 164 0.81 -13.00 12.58
CA LEU A 164 -0.50 -12.37 12.44
C LEU A 164 -1.33 -12.50 13.73
N LEU A 165 -1.39 -13.69 14.32
CA LEU A 165 -2.10 -13.92 15.58
C LEU A 165 -1.53 -13.03 16.69
N LEU A 166 -0.19 -12.98 16.80
CA LEU A 166 0.49 -12.11 17.75
C LEU A 166 0.14 -10.62 17.53
N ALA A 167 0.13 -10.16 16.29
CA ALA A 167 -0.24 -8.79 15.94
C ALA A 167 -1.69 -8.47 16.33
N ILE A 168 -2.64 -9.35 16.01
CA ILE A 168 -4.05 -9.19 16.36
C ILE A 168 -4.24 -9.16 17.88
N VAL A 169 -3.64 -10.09 18.62
CA VAL A 169 -3.72 -10.13 20.09
C VAL A 169 -3.15 -8.85 20.69
N ALA A 170 -1.98 -8.39 20.19
CA ALA A 170 -1.37 -7.15 20.65
C ALA A 170 -2.28 -5.93 20.44
N MET A 171 -2.96 -5.84 19.29
CA MET A 171 -3.92 -4.76 18.99
C MET A 171 -5.21 -4.84 19.84
N ILE A 172 -5.61 -6.02 20.30
CA ILE A 172 -6.76 -6.17 21.20
C ILE A 172 -6.45 -5.62 22.60
N ILE A 173 -5.19 -5.65 23.06
CA ILE A 173 -4.83 -5.25 24.43
C ILE A 173 -5.25 -3.79 24.76
N PRO A 174 -4.90 -2.75 23.96
CA PRO A 174 -5.36 -1.39 24.25
C PRO A 174 -6.88 -1.24 24.19
N THR A 175 -7.54 -1.95 23.27
CA THR A 175 -8.99 -1.94 23.13
C THR A 175 -9.67 -2.54 24.37
N ALA A 176 -9.16 -3.66 24.88
CA ALA A 176 -9.66 -4.26 26.12
C ALA A 176 -9.45 -3.33 27.33
N ALA A 177 -8.31 -2.63 27.38
CA ALA A 177 -8.05 -1.63 28.44
C ALA A 177 -9.01 -0.44 28.38
N HIS A 178 -9.47 -0.05 27.18
CA HIS A 178 -10.47 1.00 27.01
C HIS A 178 -11.85 0.63 27.60
N TYR A 179 -12.26 -0.64 27.47
CA TYR A 179 -13.53 -1.14 28.00
C TYR A 179 -13.43 -1.68 29.43
N ALA A 180 -12.23 -1.74 30.01
CA ALA A 180 -12.03 -2.25 31.37
C ALA A 180 -12.57 -1.26 32.43
N PRO A 181 -13.18 -1.75 33.52
CA PRO A 181 -13.57 -0.90 34.64
C PRO A 181 -12.36 -0.13 35.20
N GLY A 182 -12.43 1.20 35.20
CA GLY A 182 -11.33 2.08 35.65
C GLY A 182 -10.28 2.42 34.57
N GLY A 183 -10.51 2.05 33.31
CA GLY A 183 -9.68 2.49 32.19
C GLY A 183 -9.73 4.02 32.01
N THR A 184 -8.57 4.65 31.85
CA THR A 184 -8.46 6.07 31.50
C THR A 184 -7.94 6.23 30.09
N LEU A 185 -8.36 7.28 29.36
CA LEU A 185 -7.84 7.57 28.03
C LEU A 185 -6.31 7.69 28.01
N ALA A 186 -5.73 8.33 29.03
CA ALA A 186 -4.27 8.43 29.18
C ALA A 186 -3.60 7.05 29.35
N GLY A 187 -4.22 6.15 30.11
CA GLY A 187 -3.76 4.76 30.26
C GLY A 187 -3.83 3.98 28.96
N VAL A 188 -4.94 4.09 28.22
CA VAL A 188 -5.13 3.46 26.91
C VAL A 188 -4.06 3.94 25.93
N THR A 189 -3.85 5.25 25.80
CA THR A 189 -2.80 5.82 24.93
C THR A 189 -1.41 5.34 25.31
N THR A 190 -1.11 5.26 26.61
CA THR A 190 0.18 4.76 27.09
C THR A 190 0.39 3.29 26.70
N ILE A 191 -0.62 2.45 26.89
CA ILE A 191 -0.58 1.04 26.49
C ILE A 191 -0.46 0.92 24.97
N SER A 192 -1.21 1.71 24.19
CA SER A 192 -1.10 1.76 22.73
C SER A 192 0.31 2.08 22.25
N HIS A 193 1.00 3.05 22.86
CA HIS A 193 2.39 3.36 22.51
C HIS A 193 3.34 2.20 22.79
N TYR A 194 3.23 1.55 23.95
CA TYR A 194 4.06 0.38 24.26
C TYR A 194 3.76 -0.78 23.31
N THR A 195 2.49 -1.05 23.02
CA THR A 195 2.08 -2.05 22.03
C THR A 195 2.69 -1.77 20.66
N ALA A 196 2.62 -0.52 20.17
CA ALA A 196 3.20 -0.14 18.89
C ALA A 196 4.73 -0.35 18.84
N ILE A 197 5.46 0.03 19.90
CA ILE A 197 6.91 -0.18 20.00
C ILE A 197 7.23 -1.68 19.97
N ILE A 198 6.51 -2.49 20.75
CA ILE A 198 6.71 -3.94 20.78
C ILE A 198 6.45 -4.56 19.41
N LEU A 199 5.36 -4.15 18.73
CA LEU A 199 5.03 -4.64 17.40
C LEU A 199 6.09 -4.26 16.36
N LEU A 200 6.64 -3.04 16.43
CA LEU A 200 7.75 -2.62 15.56
C LEU A 200 9.01 -3.47 15.79
N ILE A 201 9.34 -3.78 17.05
CA ILE A 201 10.48 -4.66 17.37
C ILE A 201 10.25 -6.06 16.82
N VAL A 202 9.07 -6.64 17.06
CA VAL A 202 8.70 -7.97 16.54
C VAL A 202 8.75 -7.98 15.01
N TYR A 203 8.23 -6.95 14.37
CA TYR A 203 8.29 -6.80 12.92
C TYR A 203 9.73 -6.74 12.41
N ALA A 204 10.60 -5.91 13.00
CA ALA A 204 12.01 -5.81 12.63
C ALA A 204 12.77 -7.13 12.82
N LEU A 205 12.50 -7.86 13.91
CA LEU A 205 13.06 -9.20 14.14
C LEU A 205 12.53 -10.20 13.12
N SER A 206 11.25 -10.12 12.73
CA SER A 206 10.68 -10.98 11.70
C SER A 206 11.28 -10.71 10.32
N LEU A 207 11.58 -9.46 9.98
CA LEU A 207 12.29 -9.10 8.76
C LEU A 207 13.73 -9.63 8.79
N LEU A 208 14.44 -9.50 9.91
CA LEU A 208 15.78 -10.08 10.06
C LEU A 208 15.74 -11.61 9.89
N PHE A 209 14.70 -12.25 10.41
CA PHE A 209 14.50 -13.69 10.27
C PHE A 209 14.31 -14.09 8.80
N GLN A 210 13.39 -13.42 8.11
CA GLN A 210 13.04 -13.69 6.71
C GLN A 210 14.17 -13.35 5.74
N LEU A 211 14.84 -12.22 5.92
CA LEU A 211 15.80 -11.68 4.94
C LEU A 211 17.24 -12.15 5.18
N LYS A 212 17.54 -12.75 6.35
CA LYS A 212 18.92 -13.10 6.71
C LYS A 212 19.06 -14.48 7.33
N THR A 213 18.39 -14.78 8.44
CA THR A 213 18.70 -16.02 9.17
C THR A 213 18.09 -17.26 8.55
N HIS A 214 16.89 -17.13 7.95
CA HIS A 214 16.16 -18.23 7.32
C HIS A 214 15.81 -17.92 5.86
N ALA A 215 16.57 -17.03 5.22
CA ALA A 215 16.34 -16.62 3.83
C ALA A 215 16.14 -17.82 2.89
N GLY A 216 16.87 -18.93 3.07
CA GLY A 216 16.69 -20.14 2.24
C GLY A 216 15.28 -20.76 2.24
N ASP A 217 14.54 -20.64 3.34
CA ASP A 217 13.16 -21.14 3.46
C ASP A 217 12.14 -20.18 2.81
N PHE A 218 12.50 -18.91 2.63
CA PHE A 218 11.68 -17.87 1.97
C PHE A 218 12.07 -17.67 0.50
N ALA A 219 13.31 -17.99 0.13
CA ALA A 219 13.84 -17.96 -1.23
C ALA A 219 13.16 -18.98 -2.16
N THR A 220 12.61 -20.06 -1.61
CA THR A 220 11.91 -21.09 -2.38
C THR A 220 10.51 -20.64 -2.81
N ASP A 221 9.84 -19.79 -2.03
CA ASP A 221 8.55 -19.19 -2.43
C ASP A 221 8.75 -18.13 -3.53
N THR A 222 9.84 -17.35 -3.50
CA THR A 222 10.19 -16.42 -4.59
C THR A 222 10.62 -17.13 -5.88
N GLN A 223 11.15 -18.35 -5.81
CA GLN A 223 11.45 -19.17 -7.01
C GLN A 223 10.19 -19.76 -7.69
N HIS A 224 9.07 -19.89 -6.98
CA HIS A 224 7.80 -20.34 -7.56
C HIS A 224 7.03 -19.23 -8.29
N HIS A 225 7.40 -17.96 -8.09
CA HIS A 225 7.10 -16.87 -9.03
C HIS A 225 8.06 -16.97 -10.22
N GLY A 226 7.83 -18.00 -11.04
CA GLY A 226 8.82 -18.52 -11.98
C GLY A 226 9.51 -17.45 -12.79
N HIS A 227 10.84 -17.31 -12.62
CA HIS A 227 11.73 -16.46 -13.40
C HIS A 227 11.03 -15.31 -14.15
N GLU A 228 10.34 -14.42 -13.42
CA GLU A 228 9.88 -13.19 -14.06
C GLU A 228 11.13 -12.41 -14.42
N THR A 229 11.49 -12.47 -15.69
CA THR A 229 12.59 -11.67 -16.22
C THR A 229 12.15 -10.22 -16.15
N PRO A 230 13.00 -9.32 -15.63
CA PRO A 230 12.61 -7.93 -15.48
C PRO A 230 12.23 -7.35 -16.84
N LEU A 231 11.02 -6.79 -16.93
CA LEU A 231 10.42 -6.32 -18.18
C LEU A 231 10.82 -4.88 -18.52
N MET A 232 11.26 -4.11 -17.51
CA MET A 232 11.68 -2.71 -17.67
C MET A 232 13.10 -2.51 -17.14
N THR A 233 13.79 -1.44 -17.58
CA THR A 233 15.13 -1.15 -17.06
C THR A 233 15.06 -0.66 -15.61
N ILE A 234 16.17 -0.78 -14.86
CA ILE A 234 16.20 -0.32 -13.46
C ILE A 234 15.91 1.17 -13.33
N ARG A 235 16.31 1.98 -14.31
CA ARG A 235 16.04 3.43 -14.33
C ARG A 235 14.56 3.68 -14.50
N ASP A 236 13.93 3.02 -15.48
CA ASP A 236 12.49 3.13 -15.75
C ASP A 236 11.67 2.72 -14.53
N ALA A 237 12.07 1.66 -13.84
CA ALA A 237 11.40 1.20 -12.63
C ALA A 237 11.46 2.25 -11.49
N TRP A 238 12.62 2.87 -11.25
CA TRP A 238 12.74 3.95 -10.27
C TRP A 238 11.95 5.20 -10.66
N VAL A 239 11.96 5.58 -11.93
CA VAL A 239 11.21 6.73 -12.44
C VAL A 239 9.71 6.48 -12.29
N LEU A 240 9.23 5.29 -12.68
CA LEU A 240 7.84 4.88 -12.50
C LEU A 240 7.45 4.87 -11.02
N LEU A 241 8.30 4.33 -10.13
CA LEU A 241 8.06 4.30 -8.70
C LEU A 241 7.88 5.72 -8.13
N ILE A 242 8.78 6.64 -8.46
CA ILE A 242 8.73 8.03 -7.97
C ILE A 242 7.48 8.75 -8.49
N ILE A 243 7.18 8.62 -9.78
CA ILE A 243 6.01 9.28 -10.38
C ILE A 243 4.72 8.70 -9.81
N ALA A 244 4.59 7.37 -9.75
CA ALA A 244 3.43 6.71 -9.16
C ALA A 244 3.25 7.13 -7.69
N THR A 245 4.33 7.14 -6.89
CA THR A 245 4.29 7.60 -5.50
C THR A 245 3.82 9.05 -5.38
N GLY A 246 4.32 9.96 -6.25
CA GLY A 246 3.91 11.35 -6.28
C GLY A 246 2.43 11.54 -6.63
N LEU A 247 1.95 10.79 -7.64
CA LEU A 247 0.54 10.81 -8.04
C LEU A 247 -0.37 10.21 -6.98
N VAL A 248 0.01 9.08 -6.37
CA VAL A 248 -0.71 8.51 -5.21
C VAL A 248 -0.75 9.53 -4.08
N SER A 249 0.36 10.19 -3.77
CA SER A 249 0.41 11.20 -2.71
C SER A 249 -0.52 12.37 -2.99
N TRP A 250 -0.56 12.85 -4.23
CA TRP A 250 -1.49 13.92 -4.61
C TRP A 250 -2.95 13.47 -4.50
N MET A 251 -3.28 12.29 -5.04
CA MET A 251 -4.65 11.78 -4.95
C MET A 251 -5.06 11.45 -3.50
N ALA A 252 -4.15 10.93 -2.68
CA ALA A 252 -4.38 10.70 -1.25
C ALA A 252 -4.62 12.00 -0.49
N HIS A 253 -3.90 13.08 -0.83
CA HIS A 253 -4.15 14.39 -0.27
C HIS A 253 -5.55 14.90 -0.62
N THR A 254 -5.97 14.79 -1.89
CA THR A 254 -7.32 15.16 -2.33
C THR A 254 -8.39 14.28 -1.69
N LEU A 255 -8.15 12.98 -1.57
CA LEU A 255 -9.01 12.02 -0.90
C LEU A 255 -9.26 12.44 0.54
N VAL A 256 -8.19 12.60 1.32
CA VAL A 256 -8.28 12.96 2.74
C VAL A 256 -8.95 14.33 2.93
N GLY A 257 -8.59 15.31 2.09
CA GLY A 257 -9.18 16.65 2.16
C GLY A 257 -10.67 16.71 1.80
N SER A 258 -11.23 15.66 1.20
CA SER A 258 -12.64 15.58 0.81
C SER A 258 -13.47 14.61 1.65
N ILE A 259 -12.85 13.92 2.64
CA ILE A 259 -13.53 12.93 3.49
C ILE A 259 -14.74 13.53 4.19
N GLU A 260 -14.63 14.68 4.85
CA GLU A 260 -15.75 15.23 5.64
C GLU A 260 -16.96 15.57 4.77
N SER A 261 -16.74 16.20 3.63
CA SER A 261 -17.83 16.47 2.67
C SER A 261 -18.45 15.19 2.12
N ALA A 262 -17.65 14.14 1.90
CA ALA A 262 -18.16 12.85 1.46
C ALA A 262 -18.96 12.15 2.56
N VAL A 263 -18.54 12.26 3.82
CA VAL A 263 -19.28 11.74 4.98
C VAL A 263 -20.65 12.39 5.08
N ASP A 264 -20.71 13.71 4.98
CA ASP A 264 -21.96 14.48 5.03
C ASP A 264 -22.89 14.18 3.84
N GLU A 265 -22.34 14.18 2.61
CA GLU A 265 -23.15 14.04 1.40
C GLU A 265 -23.61 12.59 1.17
N TYR A 266 -22.73 11.61 1.38
CA TYR A 266 -23.04 10.19 1.20
C TYR A 266 -23.61 9.52 2.46
N HIS A 267 -23.77 10.26 3.56
CA HIS A 267 -24.30 9.76 4.83
C HIS A 267 -23.51 8.55 5.35
N LEU A 268 -22.18 8.63 5.23
CA LEU A 268 -21.28 7.58 5.71
C LEU A 268 -21.15 7.67 7.25
N PRO A 269 -20.99 6.53 7.93
CA PRO A 269 -20.80 6.49 9.38
C PRO A 269 -19.44 7.01 9.83
#